data_AF-A0A0J5QEC8-F1
#
_entry.id   AF-A0A0J5QEC8-F1
#
_cell.length_a   1.000
_cell.length_b   1.000
_cell.length_c   1.000
_cell.angle_alpha   90.00
_cell.angle_beta   90.00
_cell.angle_gamma   90.00
#
_symmetry.space_group_name_H-M   'P 1'
#
loop_
_entity.id
_entity.type
_entity.pdbx_description
1 polymer ?
#
loop_
_entity_poly.entity_id
_entity_poly.type
_entity_poly.pdbx_seq_one_letter_code
_entity_poly.pdbx_strand_id
1 'polypeptide(L)'
;MGMPDLMVQSLAIPGLPWLAIVVFAAGLVYGFVGFGAALIYMPFATRLLPMEVAVAAFSVSALSSLFTVLPRAWPQVERRGVALMVVCATFSASAGIWVLRTADIDLLRWGVVGITGITLAALIGGWRYRTVPRARTRAAVGLATGFVGGSTGLMGPVMVLFQLAGSDSVATSRATALVFLTITSLLLLPLLAIQGLLTGSALWLGLIMLVPYGLGTRVGQALFQPEREALYCTAAYVLIGVSIVFGLPIWD
;
A
#
# COMPACT_ATOMS: atom_id res chain seq x y z
N MET A 1 -12.33 28.06 -4.12
CA MET A 1 -12.94 27.22 -3.07
C MET A 1 -12.12 27.38 -1.82
N GLY A 2 -12.75 27.70 -0.68
CA GLY A 2 -12.04 27.85 0.59
C GLY A 2 -11.57 26.51 1.13
N MET A 3 -10.53 26.51 1.97
CA MET A 3 -10.12 25.32 2.75
C MET A 3 -11.28 24.66 3.54
N PRO A 4 -12.24 25.41 4.11
CA PRO A 4 -13.39 24.82 4.81
C PRO A 4 -14.31 24.00 3.88
N ASP A 5 -14.50 24.44 2.64
CA ASP A 5 -15.42 23.81 1.68
C ASP A 5 -14.93 22.41 1.28
N LEU A 6 -13.61 22.25 1.09
CA LEU A 6 -12.99 20.98 0.75
C LEU A 6 -13.10 19.95 1.89
N MET A 7 -13.04 20.41 3.15
CA MET A 7 -13.21 19.55 4.31
C MET A 7 -14.66 19.06 4.44
N VAL A 8 -15.64 19.96 4.28
CA VAL A 8 -17.07 19.62 4.32
C VAL A 8 -17.44 18.65 3.19
N GLN A 9 -16.91 18.87 1.99
CA GLN A 9 -17.14 17.97 0.86
C GLN A 9 -16.52 16.57 1.07
N SER A 10 -15.35 16.51 1.72
CA SER A 10 -14.73 15.23 2.08
C SER A 10 -15.56 14.46 3.10
N LEU A 11 -16.19 15.16 4.06
CA LEU A 11 -17.11 14.54 5.03
C LEU A 11 -18.43 14.08 4.40
N ALA A 12 -18.82 14.68 3.27
CA ALA A 12 -20.06 14.37 2.56
C ALA A 12 -19.94 13.18 1.58
N ILE A 13 -18.77 12.53 1.45
CA ILE A 13 -18.57 11.39 0.57
C ILE A 13 -19.50 10.23 1.00
N PRO A 14 -20.41 9.77 0.12
CA PRO A 14 -21.22 8.59 0.40
C PRO A 14 -20.30 7.38 0.65
N GLY A 15 -20.39 6.77 1.83
CA GLY A 15 -19.55 5.63 2.21
C GLY A 15 -18.25 5.98 2.93
N LEU A 16 -18.03 7.23 3.35
CA LEU A 16 -16.89 7.61 4.21
C LEU A 16 -16.74 6.72 5.46
N PRO A 17 -17.81 6.36 6.22
CA PRO A 17 -17.66 5.46 7.36
C PRO A 17 -17.13 4.07 6.97
N TRP A 18 -17.54 3.55 5.80
CA TRP A 18 -17.04 2.30 5.28
C TRP A 18 -15.57 2.40 4.86
N LEU A 19 -15.17 3.50 4.21
CA LEU A 19 -13.76 3.78 3.91
C LEU A 19 -12.92 3.86 5.18
N ALA A 20 -13.42 4.46 6.26
CA ALA A 20 -12.73 4.53 7.54
C ALA A 20 -12.55 3.14 8.18
N ILE A 21 -13.56 2.27 8.10
CA ILE A 21 -13.46 0.88 8.56
C ILE A 21 -12.44 0.10 7.73
N VAL A 22 -12.51 0.23 6.40
CA VAL A 22 -11.59 -0.46 5.48
C VAL A 22 -10.16 0.02 5.67
N VAL A 23 -9.92 1.32 5.83
CA VAL A 23 -8.57 1.85 6.05
C VAL A 23 -8.04 1.46 7.44
N PHE A 24 -8.90 1.39 8.45
CA PHE A 24 -8.53 0.86 9.77
C PHE A 24 -8.14 -0.62 9.68
N ALA A 25 -8.92 -1.44 8.99
CA ALA A 25 -8.61 -2.86 8.77
C ALA A 25 -7.32 -3.04 7.95
N ALA A 26 -7.12 -2.22 6.93
CA ALA A 26 -5.89 -2.16 6.14
C ALA A 26 -4.68 -1.83 7.03
N GLY A 27 -4.80 -0.81 7.89
CA GLY A 27 -3.78 -0.45 8.87
C GLY A 27 -3.52 -1.56 9.87
N LEU A 28 -4.57 -2.23 10.37
CA LEU A 28 -4.47 -3.36 11.29
C LEU A 28 -3.63 -4.49 10.68
N VAL A 29 -3.97 -4.92 9.46
CA VAL A 29 -3.24 -5.93 8.69
C VAL A 29 -1.79 -5.51 8.45
N TYR A 30 -1.58 -4.26 8.05
CA TYR A 30 -0.22 -3.74 7.88
C TYR A 30 0.59 -3.73 9.18
N GLY A 31 -0.04 -3.42 10.31
CA GLY A 31 0.61 -3.42 11.62
C GLY A 31 1.16 -4.79 12.02
N PHE A 32 0.40 -5.87 11.79
CA PHE A 32 0.84 -7.22 12.15
C PHE A 32 1.65 -7.92 11.04
N VAL A 33 1.24 -7.87 9.77
CA VAL A 33 1.96 -8.56 8.66
C VAL A 33 3.10 -7.71 8.08
N GLY A 34 2.94 -6.39 8.06
CA GLY A 34 3.89 -5.47 7.39
C GLY A 34 3.66 -5.27 5.90
N PHE A 35 2.57 -5.80 5.33
CA PHE A 35 2.12 -5.52 3.96
C PHE A 35 0.58 -5.62 3.88
N GLY A 36 0.02 -5.42 2.69
CA GLY A 36 -1.38 -5.79 2.41
C GLY A 36 -2.40 -4.67 2.62
N ALA A 37 -2.04 -3.56 3.25
CA ALA A 37 -2.96 -2.42 3.39
C ALA A 37 -3.53 -1.95 2.04
N ALA A 38 -2.66 -1.76 1.04
CA ALA A 38 -3.10 -1.32 -0.30
C ALA A 38 -3.98 -2.38 -0.99
N LEU A 39 -3.72 -3.68 -0.74
CA LEU A 39 -4.49 -4.78 -1.31
C LEU A 39 -5.92 -4.86 -0.76
N ILE A 40 -6.14 -4.30 0.43
CA ILE A 40 -7.45 -4.19 1.06
C ILE A 40 -8.11 -2.87 0.64
N TYR A 41 -7.36 -1.76 0.72
CA TYR A 41 -7.89 -0.44 0.47
C TYR A 41 -8.22 -0.17 -1.00
N MET A 42 -7.31 -0.44 -1.94
CA MET A 42 -7.45 0.01 -3.33
C MET A 42 -8.66 -0.59 -4.07
N PRO A 43 -8.93 -1.91 -4.00
CA PRO A 43 -10.11 -2.48 -4.65
C PRO A 43 -11.42 -1.86 -4.17
N PHE A 44 -11.51 -1.56 -2.87
CA PHE A 44 -12.70 -0.93 -2.30
C PHE A 44 -12.79 0.56 -2.62
N ALA A 45 -11.68 1.28 -2.48
CA ALA A 45 -11.63 2.73 -2.63
C ALA A 45 -11.84 3.19 -4.09
N THR A 46 -11.29 2.45 -5.07
CA THR A 46 -11.46 2.76 -6.50
C THR A 46 -12.88 2.54 -7.02
N ARG A 47 -13.76 1.94 -6.19
CA ARG A 47 -15.20 1.89 -6.43
C ARG A 47 -15.90 3.20 -6.07
N LEU A 48 -15.50 3.79 -4.95
CA LEU A 48 -16.18 4.94 -4.35
C LEU A 48 -15.56 6.28 -4.77
N LEU A 49 -14.30 6.26 -5.19
CA LEU A 49 -13.50 7.43 -5.47
C LEU A 49 -12.84 7.30 -6.84
N PRO A 50 -12.58 8.44 -7.53
CA PRO A 50 -11.63 8.48 -8.62
C PRO A 50 -10.31 7.86 -8.20
N MET A 51 -9.69 7.11 -9.10
CA MET A 51 -8.53 6.27 -8.76
C MET A 51 -7.35 7.09 -8.24
N GLU A 52 -7.12 8.26 -8.83
CA GLU A 52 -6.06 9.20 -8.44
C GLU A 52 -6.29 9.73 -7.03
N VAL A 53 -7.55 10.02 -6.68
CA VAL A 53 -7.94 10.45 -5.33
C VAL A 53 -7.73 9.33 -4.32
N ALA A 54 -8.08 8.09 -4.66
CA ALA A 54 -7.85 6.92 -3.80
C ALA A 54 -6.35 6.69 -3.55
N VAL A 55 -5.52 6.70 -4.61
CA VAL A 55 -4.05 6.53 -4.50
C VAL A 55 -3.44 7.64 -3.64
N ALA A 56 -3.81 8.89 -3.90
CA ALA A 56 -3.29 10.04 -3.17
C ALA A 56 -3.73 10.04 -1.70
N ALA A 57 -5.02 9.84 -1.42
CA ALA A 57 -5.55 9.79 -0.06
C ALA A 57 -4.92 8.66 0.76
N PHE A 58 -4.75 7.48 0.16
CA PHE A 58 -4.07 6.36 0.80
C PHE A 58 -2.61 6.70 1.14
N SER A 59 -1.88 7.29 0.20
CA SER A 59 -0.48 7.69 0.38
C SER A 59 -0.33 8.73 1.51
N VAL A 60 -1.26 9.67 1.63
CA VAL A 60 -1.30 10.63 2.75
C VAL A 60 -1.62 9.92 4.07
N SER A 61 -2.60 9.01 4.10
CA SER A 61 -2.95 8.27 5.32
C SER A 61 -1.77 7.41 5.82
N ALA A 62 -0.98 6.89 4.89
CA ALA A 62 0.20 6.09 5.15
C ALA A 62 1.33 6.87 5.85
N LEU A 63 1.29 8.20 5.87
CA LEU A 63 2.24 9.05 6.62
C LEU A 63 2.27 8.72 8.12
N SER A 64 1.17 8.22 8.67
CA SER A 64 1.15 7.77 10.07
C SER A 64 2.17 6.64 10.33
N SER A 65 2.54 5.85 9.31
CA SER A 65 3.55 4.79 9.39
C SER A 65 4.93 5.29 9.82
N LEU A 66 5.24 6.56 9.54
CA LEU A 66 6.48 7.21 9.98
C LEU A 66 6.63 7.25 11.49
N PHE A 67 5.51 7.39 12.19
CA PHE A 67 5.47 7.55 13.65
C PHE A 67 5.06 6.26 14.36
N THR A 68 4.66 5.22 13.63
CA THR A 68 4.22 3.94 14.20
C THR A 68 5.28 2.86 14.00
N VAL A 69 5.62 2.54 12.75
CA VAL A 69 6.43 1.37 12.40
C VAL A 69 7.87 1.72 12.05
N LEU A 70 8.12 2.85 11.37
CA LEU A 70 9.44 3.21 10.87
C LEU A 70 10.53 3.28 11.97
N PRO A 71 10.30 3.90 13.15
CA PRO A 71 11.37 4.08 14.14
C PRO A 71 11.89 2.76 14.71
N ARG A 72 11.03 1.75 14.81
CA ARG A 72 11.38 0.41 15.31
C ARG A 72 12.01 -0.47 14.22
N ALA A 73 11.60 -0.29 12.97
CA ALA A 73 12.10 -1.07 11.84
C ALA A 73 13.45 -0.55 11.31
N TRP A 74 13.71 0.75 11.38
CA TRP A 74 14.90 1.39 10.81
C TRP A 74 16.26 0.83 11.28
N PRO A 75 16.44 0.43 12.55
CA PRO A 75 17.70 -0.17 13.00
C PRO A 75 17.95 -1.58 12.45
N GLN A 76 16.90 -2.28 11.98
CA GLN A 76 16.96 -3.70 11.60
C GLN A 76 17.23 -3.93 10.10
N VAL A 77 17.28 -2.85 9.30
CA VAL A 77 17.39 -2.95 7.84
C VAL A 77 18.81 -2.73 7.32
N GLU A 78 19.13 -3.42 6.22
CA GLU A 78 20.34 -3.14 5.46
C GLU A 78 20.15 -1.85 4.62
N ARG A 79 20.58 -0.72 5.19
CA ARG A 79 20.33 0.62 4.64
C ARG A 79 20.69 0.79 3.16
N ARG A 80 21.82 0.22 2.72
CA ARG A 80 22.26 0.30 1.31
C ARG A 80 21.30 -0.44 0.38
N GLY A 81 20.84 -1.62 0.79
CA GLY A 81 19.85 -2.40 0.05
C GLY A 81 18.53 -1.66 -0.09
N VAL A 82 18.01 -1.14 1.02
CA VAL A 82 16.74 -0.39 1.03
C VAL A 82 16.83 0.90 0.23
N ALA A 83 17.92 1.67 0.38
CA ALA A 83 18.13 2.90 -0.38
C ALA A 83 18.12 2.66 -1.89
N LEU A 84 18.78 1.59 -2.36
CA LEU A 84 18.75 1.21 -3.78
C LEU A 84 17.31 0.92 -4.24
N MET A 85 16.54 0.15 -3.46
CA MET A 85 15.14 -0.15 -3.79
C MET A 85 14.30 1.11 -3.86
N VAL A 86 14.43 2.01 -2.88
CA VAL A 86 13.70 3.29 -2.82
C VAL A 86 14.04 4.18 -4.02
N VAL A 87 15.31 4.31 -4.40
CA VAL A 87 15.71 5.12 -5.56
C VAL A 87 15.11 4.56 -6.85
N CYS A 88 15.24 3.24 -7.06
CA CYS A 88 14.63 2.57 -8.21
C CYS A 88 13.10 2.71 -8.23
N ALA A 89 12.45 2.56 -7.07
CA ALA A 89 11.01 2.72 -6.95
C ALA A 89 10.57 4.15 -7.24
N THR A 90 11.29 5.17 -6.75
CA THR A 90 10.96 6.58 -7.00
C THR A 90 11.05 6.92 -8.49
N PHE A 91 12.11 6.44 -9.16
CA PHE A 91 12.29 6.66 -10.59
C PHE A 91 11.18 6.03 -11.42
N SER A 92 10.89 4.75 -11.18
CA SER A 92 9.83 4.02 -11.89
C SER A 92 8.42 4.46 -11.51
N ALA A 93 8.20 4.94 -10.29
CA ALA A 93 6.91 5.47 -9.85
C ALA A 93 6.49 6.70 -10.65
N SER A 94 7.44 7.51 -11.11
CA SER A 94 7.13 8.64 -12.00
C SER A 94 6.46 8.16 -13.29
N ALA A 95 6.98 7.08 -13.90
CA ALA A 95 6.38 6.45 -15.07
C ALA A 95 5.05 5.75 -14.73
N GLY A 96 4.95 5.10 -13.57
CA GLY A 96 3.70 4.51 -13.09
C GLY A 96 2.60 5.56 -12.92
N ILE A 97 2.90 6.71 -12.32
CA ILE A 97 1.93 7.81 -12.16
C ILE A 97 1.53 8.39 -13.51
N TRP A 98 2.45 8.45 -14.48
CA TRP A 98 2.10 8.86 -15.83
C TRP A 98 1.08 7.90 -16.46
N VAL A 99 1.22 6.59 -16.24
CA VAL A 99 0.22 5.58 -16.64
C VAL A 99 -1.09 5.81 -15.88
N LEU A 100 -1.06 6.03 -14.56
CA LEU A 100 -2.25 6.34 -13.77
C LEU A 100 -3.04 7.53 -14.34
N ARG A 101 -2.34 8.55 -14.86
CA ARG A 101 -2.94 9.76 -15.43
C ARG A 101 -3.53 9.58 -16.83
N THR A 102 -2.97 8.68 -17.63
CA THR A 102 -3.22 8.62 -19.09
C THR A 102 -3.92 7.35 -19.54
N ALA A 103 -3.85 6.29 -18.74
CA ALA A 103 -4.47 5.02 -19.05
C ALA A 103 -5.99 5.07 -18.83
N ASP A 104 -6.67 4.13 -19.49
CA ASP A 104 -8.09 3.89 -19.28
C ASP A 104 -8.37 3.45 -17.84
N ILE A 105 -9.39 4.06 -17.22
CA ILE A 105 -9.73 3.86 -15.82
C ILE A 105 -10.22 2.43 -15.57
N ASP A 106 -10.95 1.83 -16.50
CA ASP A 106 -11.42 0.45 -16.36
C ASP A 106 -10.26 -0.53 -16.45
N LEU A 107 -9.30 -0.28 -17.35
CA LEU A 107 -8.07 -1.07 -17.44
C LEU A 107 -7.28 -1.02 -16.11
N LEU A 108 -7.17 0.16 -15.51
CA LEU A 108 -6.47 0.31 -14.23
C LEU A 108 -7.19 -0.39 -13.07
N ARG A 109 -8.53 -0.35 -13.02
CA ARG A 109 -9.33 -1.06 -12.02
C ARG A 109 -9.21 -2.57 -12.16
N TRP A 110 -9.28 -3.09 -13.40
CA TRP A 110 -8.97 -4.49 -13.68
C TRP A 110 -7.52 -4.85 -13.30
N GLY A 111 -6.57 -3.95 -13.53
CA GLY A 111 -5.19 -4.09 -13.09
C GLY A 111 -5.06 -4.21 -11.57
N VAL A 112 -5.72 -3.34 -10.80
CA VAL A 112 -5.75 -3.40 -9.32
C VAL A 112 -6.27 -4.75 -8.86
N VAL A 113 -7.43 -5.19 -9.36
CA VAL A 113 -8.04 -6.46 -8.96
C VAL A 113 -7.18 -7.64 -9.38
N GLY A 114 -6.67 -7.65 -10.61
CA GLY A 114 -5.82 -8.71 -11.14
C GLY A 114 -4.52 -8.87 -10.37
N ILE A 115 -3.80 -7.78 -10.11
CA ILE A 115 -2.57 -7.78 -9.31
C ILE A 115 -2.86 -8.25 -7.88
N THR A 116 -3.95 -7.76 -7.28
CA THR A 116 -4.38 -8.19 -5.94
C THR A 116 -4.69 -9.68 -5.89
N GLY A 117 -5.42 -10.20 -6.88
CA GLY A 117 -5.76 -11.62 -7.01
C GLY A 117 -4.54 -12.51 -7.22
N ILE A 118 -3.62 -12.13 -8.12
CA ILE A 118 -2.36 -12.85 -8.34
C ILE A 118 -1.53 -12.89 -7.06
N THR A 119 -1.46 -11.76 -6.35
CA THR A 119 -0.72 -11.68 -5.08
C THR A 119 -1.35 -12.59 -4.02
N LEU A 120 -2.68 -12.57 -3.90
CA LEU A 120 -3.40 -13.45 -2.96
C LEU A 120 -3.20 -14.93 -3.31
N ALA A 121 -3.26 -15.31 -4.58
CA ALA A 121 -3.03 -16.68 -5.03
C ALA A 121 -1.60 -17.14 -4.69
N ALA A 122 -0.60 -16.30 -4.92
CA ALA A 122 0.79 -16.59 -4.58
C ALA A 122 1.01 -16.74 -3.05
N LEU A 123 0.30 -15.93 -2.26
CA LEU A 123 0.33 -16.01 -0.80
C LEU A 123 -0.29 -17.31 -0.27
N ILE A 124 -1.47 -17.68 -0.77
CA ILE A 124 -2.16 -18.92 -0.39
C ILE A 124 -1.36 -20.15 -0.84
N GLY A 125 -0.78 -20.09 -2.05
CA GLY A 125 0.07 -21.15 -2.59
C GLY A 125 1.39 -21.33 -1.84
N GLY A 126 1.73 -20.43 -0.91
CA GLY A 126 2.96 -20.52 -0.12
C GLY A 126 4.22 -20.47 -0.99
N TRP A 127 4.16 -19.79 -2.14
CA TRP A 127 5.26 -19.79 -3.12
C TRP A 127 6.52 -19.20 -2.49
N ARG A 128 7.51 -20.04 -2.21
CA ARG A 128 8.83 -19.65 -1.69
C ARG A 128 9.90 -19.92 -2.72
N TYR A 129 10.23 -18.90 -3.51
CA TYR A 129 11.29 -19.01 -4.51
C TYR A 129 12.62 -18.52 -3.93
N ARG A 130 13.60 -19.37 -3.66
CA ARG A 130 14.88 -18.91 -3.09
C ARG A 130 15.63 -18.00 -4.06
N THR A 131 15.68 -16.71 -3.74
CA THR A 131 16.55 -15.74 -4.41
C THR A 131 17.56 -15.20 -3.43
N VAL A 132 18.82 -15.11 -3.86
CA VAL A 132 19.82 -14.35 -3.12
C VAL A 132 19.53 -12.87 -3.37
N PRO A 133 19.33 -12.04 -2.33
CA PRO A 133 19.02 -10.62 -2.46
C PRO A 133 20.24 -9.82 -2.93
N ARG A 134 20.65 -10.02 -4.19
CA ARG A 134 21.70 -9.25 -4.87
C ARG A 134 21.19 -7.86 -5.22
N ALA A 135 22.11 -6.91 -5.42
CA ALA A 135 21.79 -5.54 -5.81
C ALA A 135 20.88 -5.48 -7.06
N ARG A 136 21.10 -6.33 -8.07
CA ARG A 136 20.25 -6.41 -9.27
C ARG A 136 18.81 -6.81 -8.95
N THR A 137 18.61 -7.81 -8.10
CA THR A 137 17.27 -8.26 -7.69
C THR A 137 16.55 -7.16 -6.92
N ARG A 138 17.25 -6.50 -5.97
CA ARG A 138 16.70 -5.35 -5.22
C ARG A 138 16.32 -4.20 -6.15
N ALA A 139 17.16 -3.85 -7.11
CA ALA A 139 16.84 -2.82 -8.11
C ALA A 139 15.61 -3.20 -8.94
N ALA A 140 15.51 -4.44 -9.41
CA ALA A 140 14.34 -4.92 -10.16
C ALA A 140 13.05 -4.88 -9.34
N VAL A 141 13.10 -5.30 -8.07
CA VAL A 141 11.96 -5.23 -7.14
C VAL A 141 11.57 -3.78 -6.88
N GLY A 142 12.55 -2.88 -6.69
CA GLY A 142 12.31 -1.44 -6.57
C GLY A 142 11.60 -0.89 -7.81
N LEU A 143 12.14 -1.14 -9.01
CA LEU A 143 11.55 -0.69 -10.28
C LEU A 143 10.13 -1.22 -10.49
N ALA A 144 9.91 -2.51 -10.25
CA ALA A 144 8.59 -3.13 -10.41
C ALA A 144 7.60 -2.59 -9.36
N THR A 145 8.02 -2.43 -8.10
CA THR A 145 7.17 -1.87 -7.05
C THR A 145 6.80 -0.42 -7.35
N GLY A 146 7.76 0.39 -7.78
CA GLY A 146 7.50 1.79 -8.11
C GLY A 146 6.56 1.92 -9.30
N PHE A 147 6.78 1.17 -10.38
CA PHE A 147 5.90 1.20 -11.54
C PHE A 147 4.47 0.72 -11.20
N VAL A 148 4.33 -0.44 -10.56
CA VAL A 148 3.02 -0.99 -10.16
C VAL A 148 2.35 -0.07 -9.14
N GLY A 149 3.06 0.34 -8.10
CA GLY A 149 2.51 1.21 -7.06
C GLY A 149 2.18 2.61 -7.56
N GLY A 150 2.93 3.16 -8.52
CA GLY A 150 2.63 4.45 -9.13
C GLY A 150 1.40 4.41 -10.04
N SER A 151 1.23 3.31 -10.79
CA SER A 151 0.08 3.12 -11.69
C SER A 151 -1.19 2.70 -10.98
N THR A 152 -1.09 1.96 -9.87
CA THR A 152 -2.23 1.32 -9.21
C THR A 152 -2.42 1.64 -7.73
N GLY A 153 -1.47 2.33 -7.08
CA GLY A 153 -1.43 2.49 -5.62
C GLY A 153 -0.96 1.26 -4.86
N LEU A 154 -0.78 0.12 -5.53
CA LEU A 154 -0.40 -1.15 -4.92
C LEU A 154 1.12 -1.28 -4.74
N MET A 155 1.67 -0.66 -3.70
CA MET A 155 3.11 -0.78 -3.37
C MET A 155 3.46 -2.16 -2.77
N GLY A 156 2.50 -2.84 -2.13
CA GLY A 156 2.73 -4.08 -1.36
C GLY A 156 3.03 -5.37 -2.17
N PRO A 157 2.34 -5.67 -3.28
CA PRO A 157 2.46 -6.92 -4.05
C PRO A 157 3.86 -7.37 -4.37
N VAL A 158 4.62 -6.51 -5.06
CA VAL A 158 5.95 -6.86 -5.54
C VAL A 158 6.89 -7.07 -4.34
N MET A 159 6.73 -6.27 -3.29
CA MET A 159 7.55 -6.39 -2.08
C MET A 159 7.24 -7.68 -1.30
N VAL A 160 5.97 -8.07 -1.16
CA VAL A 160 5.64 -9.30 -0.43
C VAL A 160 6.15 -10.54 -1.17
N LEU A 161 6.02 -10.57 -2.49
CA LEU A 161 6.57 -11.67 -3.30
C LEU A 161 8.09 -11.76 -3.16
N PHE A 162 8.77 -10.61 -3.13
CA PHE A 162 10.21 -10.58 -2.88
C PHE A 162 10.58 -11.07 -1.46
N GLN A 163 9.80 -10.72 -0.44
CA GLN A 163 10.03 -11.21 0.92
C GLN A 163 9.86 -12.73 1.02
N LEU A 164 8.83 -13.30 0.39
CA LEU A 164 8.61 -14.75 0.34
C LEU A 164 9.76 -15.49 -0.36
N ALA A 165 10.45 -14.78 -1.26
CA ALA A 165 11.58 -15.29 -2.02
C ALA A 165 12.95 -15.09 -1.33
N GLY A 166 13.02 -14.25 -0.31
CA GLY A 166 14.28 -13.88 0.35
C GLY A 166 14.83 -14.97 1.28
N SER A 167 16.15 -14.97 1.47
CA SER A 167 16.84 -15.80 2.47
C SER A 167 17.10 -15.07 3.80
N ASP A 168 16.68 -13.81 3.92
CA ASP A 168 16.88 -13.00 5.11
C ASP A 168 16.03 -13.51 6.28
N SER A 169 16.40 -13.15 7.52
CA SER A 169 15.58 -13.47 8.69
C SER A 169 14.18 -12.85 8.55
N VAL A 170 13.16 -13.49 9.13
CA VAL A 170 11.77 -12.98 9.11
C VAL A 170 11.70 -11.54 9.64
N ALA A 171 12.45 -11.24 10.70
CA ALA A 171 12.52 -9.90 11.28
C ALA A 171 13.13 -8.86 10.32
N THR A 172 14.26 -9.18 9.68
CA THR A 172 14.94 -8.30 8.72
C THR A 172 14.10 -8.07 7.46
N SER A 173 13.48 -9.13 6.94
CA SER A 173 12.60 -9.07 5.76
C SER A 173 11.43 -8.13 6.05
N ARG A 174 10.72 -8.36 7.17
CA ARG A 174 9.58 -7.54 7.60
C ARG A 174 9.98 -6.09 7.81
N ALA A 175 11.09 -5.83 8.51
CA ALA A 175 11.60 -4.49 8.71
C ALA A 175 11.91 -3.80 7.38
N THR A 176 12.49 -4.53 6.42
CA THR A 176 12.82 -4.02 5.09
C THR A 176 11.57 -3.62 4.33
N ALA A 177 10.51 -4.44 4.35
CA ALA A 177 9.23 -4.10 3.74
C ALA A 177 8.57 -2.90 4.39
N LEU A 178 8.52 -2.84 5.73
CA LEU A 178 7.93 -1.71 6.46
C LEU A 178 8.64 -0.40 6.10
N VAL A 179 9.98 -0.39 6.13
CA VAL A 179 10.78 0.79 5.79
C VAL A 179 10.59 1.17 4.33
N PHE A 180 10.71 0.21 3.41
CA PHE A 180 10.59 0.45 1.96
C PHE A 180 9.20 0.96 1.58
N LEU A 181 8.13 0.29 2.02
CA LEU A 181 6.75 0.69 1.71
C LEU A 181 6.42 2.05 2.32
N THR A 182 6.87 2.32 3.55
CA THR A 182 6.65 3.62 4.18
C THR A 182 7.36 4.73 3.40
N ILE A 183 8.66 4.60 3.14
CA ILE A 183 9.44 5.64 2.45
C ILE A 183 8.95 5.84 1.01
N THR A 184 8.66 4.77 0.27
CA THR A 184 8.17 4.90 -1.11
C THR A 184 6.78 5.54 -1.14
N SER A 185 5.89 5.25 -0.17
CA SER A 185 4.58 5.92 -0.08
C SER A 185 4.73 7.42 0.19
N LEU A 186 5.70 7.81 1.02
CA LEU A 186 6.03 9.22 1.24
C LEU A 186 6.53 9.91 -0.03
N LEU A 187 7.46 9.26 -0.74
CA LEU A 187 8.03 9.81 -1.97
C LEU A 187 7.03 9.84 -3.12
N LEU A 188 5.95 9.05 -3.06
CA LEU A 188 4.86 9.13 -4.02
C LEU A 188 4.11 10.46 -3.95
N LEU A 189 3.96 11.06 -2.75
CA LEU A 189 3.25 12.33 -2.57
C LEU A 189 3.80 13.50 -3.38
N PRO A 190 5.11 13.84 -3.31
CA PRO A 190 5.66 14.90 -4.14
C PRO A 190 5.58 14.56 -5.64
N LEU A 191 5.70 13.28 -6.03
CA LEU A 191 5.54 12.89 -7.43
C LEU A 191 4.11 13.11 -7.93
N LEU A 192 3.09 12.74 -7.13
CA LEU A 192 1.68 13.01 -7.42
C LEU A 192 1.41 14.51 -7.48
N ALA A 193 2.03 15.31 -6.59
CA ALA A 193 1.89 16.76 -6.59
C ALA A 193 2.48 17.39 -7.87
N ILE A 194 3.69 16.99 -8.28
CA ILE A 194 4.35 17.48 -9.50
C ILE A 194 3.52 17.14 -10.75
N GLN A 195 2.88 15.97 -10.77
CA GLN A 195 2.02 15.56 -11.89
C GLN A 195 0.58 16.09 -11.81
N GLY A 196 0.26 16.90 -10.79
CA GLY A 196 -1.06 17.53 -10.62
C GLY A 196 -2.17 16.58 -10.14
N LEU A 197 -1.82 15.40 -9.62
CA LEU A 197 -2.77 14.39 -9.14
C LEU A 197 -3.05 14.49 -7.63
N LEU A 198 -2.24 15.26 -6.89
CA LEU A 198 -2.50 15.52 -5.47
C LEU A 198 -3.52 16.66 -5.31
N THR A 199 -4.80 16.33 -5.41
CA THR A 199 -5.90 17.30 -5.25
C THR A 199 -6.10 17.67 -3.78
N GLY A 200 -6.70 18.84 -3.52
CA GLY A 200 -7.03 19.27 -2.16
C GLY A 200 -8.03 18.33 -1.45
N SER A 201 -8.95 17.73 -2.19
CA SER A 201 -9.87 16.71 -1.66
C SER A 201 -9.15 15.43 -1.26
N ALA A 202 -8.21 14.94 -2.07
CA ALA A 202 -7.39 13.78 -1.72
C ALA A 202 -6.53 14.03 -0.48
N LEU A 203 -5.98 15.25 -0.34
CA LEU A 203 -5.21 15.64 0.83
C LEU A 203 -6.06 15.60 2.10
N TRP A 204 -7.23 16.25 2.10
CA TRP A 204 -8.13 16.25 3.26
C TRP A 204 -8.65 14.86 3.61
N LEU A 205 -9.09 14.09 2.60
CA LEU A 205 -9.53 12.72 2.81
C LEU A 205 -8.41 11.88 3.42
N GLY A 206 -7.18 12.00 2.89
CA GLY A 206 -6.02 11.31 3.43
C GLY A 206 -5.69 11.72 4.86
N LEU A 207 -5.80 13.00 5.22
CA LEU A 207 -5.62 13.49 6.58
C LEU A 207 -6.69 12.96 7.55
N ILE A 208 -7.95 12.90 7.13
CA ILE A 208 -9.03 12.27 7.93
C ILE A 208 -8.72 10.78 8.11
N MET A 209 -8.28 10.09 7.06
CA MET A 209 -7.96 8.66 7.08
C MET A 209 -6.63 8.34 7.80
N LEU A 210 -5.78 9.34 8.04
CA LEU A 210 -4.51 9.19 8.75
C LEU A 210 -4.70 8.64 10.16
N VAL A 211 -5.74 9.10 10.87
CA VAL A 211 -6.07 8.66 12.23
C VAL A 211 -6.49 7.18 12.26
N PRO A 212 -7.54 6.74 11.54
CA PRO A 212 -7.95 5.34 11.56
C PRO A 212 -6.85 4.40 11.03
N TYR A 213 -6.12 4.79 9.98
CA TYR A 213 -5.01 3.97 9.47
C TYR A 213 -3.89 3.85 10.52
N GLY A 214 -3.48 4.96 11.13
CA GLY A 214 -2.44 4.98 12.16
C GLY A 214 -2.82 4.21 13.42
N LEU A 215 -4.08 4.35 13.88
CA LEU A 215 -4.62 3.57 15.00
C LEU A 215 -4.64 2.08 14.67
N GLY A 216 -5.16 1.70 13.50
CA GLY A 216 -5.13 0.31 13.03
C GLY A 216 -3.72 -0.23 13.02
N THR A 217 -2.76 0.52 12.49
CA THR A 217 -1.34 0.11 12.44
C THR A 217 -0.74 -0.08 13.83
N ARG A 218 -1.01 0.82 14.79
CA ARG A 218 -0.54 0.66 16.17
C ARG A 218 -1.17 -0.53 16.87
N VAL A 219 -2.49 -0.70 16.73
CA VAL A 219 -3.23 -1.82 17.32
C VAL A 219 -2.73 -3.14 16.73
N GLY A 220 -2.57 -3.22 15.42
CA GLY A 220 -2.07 -4.42 14.74
C GLY A 220 -0.66 -4.78 15.20
N GLN A 221 0.22 -3.77 15.34
CA GLN A 221 1.56 -3.99 15.87
C GLN A 221 1.56 -4.45 17.34
N ALA A 222 0.67 -3.89 18.17
CA ALA A 222 0.57 -4.25 19.59
C ALA A 222 -0.04 -5.65 19.81
N LEU A 223 -0.98 -6.05 18.94
CA LEU A 223 -1.61 -7.37 18.98
C LEU A 223 -0.75 -8.47 18.38
N PHE A 224 0.30 -8.13 17.62
CA PHE A 224 1.13 -9.13 16.93
C PHE A 224 1.83 -10.06 17.93
N GLN A 225 1.42 -11.32 17.92
CA GLN A 225 2.04 -12.42 18.65
C GLN A 225 2.68 -13.40 17.65
N PRO A 226 4.00 -13.65 17.71
CA PRO A 226 4.68 -14.56 16.77
C PRO A 226 4.03 -15.95 16.68
N GLU A 227 3.51 -16.46 17.80
CA GLU A 227 2.85 -17.77 17.90
C GLU A 227 1.55 -17.87 17.07
N ARG A 228 0.91 -16.74 16.75
CA ARG A 228 -0.37 -16.68 16.03
C ARG A 228 -0.23 -16.17 14.59
N GLU A 229 0.99 -16.16 14.05
CA GLU A 229 1.30 -15.68 12.69
C GLU A 229 0.34 -16.25 11.62
N ALA A 230 0.05 -17.55 11.66
CA ALA A 230 -0.85 -18.20 10.71
C ALA A 230 -2.29 -17.62 10.75
N LEU A 231 -2.77 -17.28 11.96
CA LEU A 231 -4.10 -16.72 12.18
C LEU A 231 -4.20 -15.31 11.59
N TYR A 232 -3.16 -14.51 11.81
CA TYR A 232 -3.02 -13.17 11.24
C TYR A 232 -2.93 -13.19 9.71
N CYS A 233 -2.11 -14.06 9.13
CA CYS A 233 -2.02 -14.24 7.68
C CYS A 233 -3.37 -14.68 7.08
N THR A 234 -4.07 -15.61 7.73
CA THR A 234 -5.41 -16.04 7.30
C THR A 234 -6.41 -14.88 7.30
N ALA A 235 -6.44 -14.09 8.37
CA ALA A 235 -7.29 -12.90 8.45
C ALA A 235 -6.97 -11.88 7.34
N ALA A 236 -5.67 -11.67 7.04
CA ALA A 236 -5.25 -10.82 5.94
C ALA A 236 -5.73 -11.36 4.58
N TYR A 237 -5.62 -12.67 4.33
CA TYR A 237 -6.06 -13.29 3.08
C TYR A 237 -7.57 -13.18 2.89
N VAL A 238 -8.35 -13.39 3.95
CA VAL A 238 -9.81 -13.21 3.92
C VAL A 238 -10.16 -11.76 3.59
N LEU A 239 -9.53 -10.78 4.24
CA LEU A 239 -9.79 -9.37 3.98
C LEU A 239 -9.41 -8.96 2.55
N ILE A 240 -8.29 -9.44 2.03
CA ILE A 240 -7.88 -9.21 0.63
C ILE A 240 -8.89 -9.86 -0.33
N GLY A 241 -9.31 -11.11 -0.05
CA GLY A 241 -10.30 -11.82 -0.85
C GLY A 241 -11.65 -11.10 -0.91
N VAL A 242 -12.15 -10.64 0.23
CA VAL A 242 -13.36 -9.81 0.30
C VAL A 242 -13.18 -8.53 -0.51
N SER A 243 -12.04 -7.86 -0.38
CA SER A 243 -11.75 -6.61 -1.11
C SER A 243 -11.74 -6.83 -2.63
N ILE A 244 -11.19 -7.94 -3.11
CA ILE A 244 -11.26 -8.34 -4.53
C ILE A 244 -12.71 -8.44 -5.00
N VAL A 245 -13.56 -9.18 -4.28
CA VAL A 245 -14.96 -9.41 -4.68
C VAL A 245 -15.72 -8.09 -4.77
N PHE A 246 -15.52 -7.19 -3.80
CA PHE A 246 -16.16 -5.87 -3.80
C PHE A 246 -15.62 -4.93 -4.88
N GLY A 247 -14.32 -5.03 -5.19
CA GLY A 247 -13.63 -4.17 -6.15
C GLY A 247 -13.73 -4.60 -7.61
N LEU A 248 -14.38 -5.74 -7.91
CA LEU A 248 -14.58 -6.17 -9.30
C LEU A 248 -15.35 -5.09 -10.10
N PRO A 249 -14.87 -4.65 -11.27
CA PRO A 249 -15.56 -3.65 -12.10
C PRO A 249 -16.86 -4.14 -12.75
N ILE A 250 -17.40 -5.30 -12.34
CA ILE A 250 -18.61 -5.93 -12.91
C ILE A 250 -19.90 -5.40 -12.28
N TRP A 251 -19.77 -4.62 -11.22
CA TRP A 251 -20.88 -4.16 -10.41
C TRP A 251 -21.31 -2.72 -10.72
N ASP A 252 -20.71 -2.12 -11.75
CA ASP A 252 -20.92 -0.74 -12.18
C ASP A 252 -21.76 -0.68 -13.47
#